data_AF-A0A7V9HBL2-F1
#
_entry.id   AF-A0A7V9HBL2-F1
#
_cell.length_a   1.000
_cell.length_b   1.000
_cell.length_c   1.000
_cell.angle_alpha   90.00
_cell.angle_beta   90.00
_cell.angle_gamma   90.00
#
_symmetry.space_group_name_H-M   'P 1'
#
loop_
_entity.id
_entity.type
_entity.pdbx_description
1 polymer ?
#
loop_
_entity_poly.entity_id
_entity_poly.type
_entity_poly.pdbx_seq_one_letter_code
_entity_poly.pdbx_strand_id
1 'polypeptide(L)' 'ALRGFRGAPALDGAALVDLLARFAALLGVLPELREVDLNPVRLLPDGYAVLDARLRLAPRPASQRVKTW' A
#
# COMPACT_ATOMS: atom_id res chain seq x y z
N ALA A 1 -16.48 7.50 -9.73
CA ALA A 1 -16.80 6.40 -10.65
C ALA A 1 -15.58 6.13 -11.51
N LEU A 2 -15.09 4.89 -11.59
CA LEU A 2 -13.89 4.54 -12.37
C LEU A 2 -14.08 4.80 -13.88
N ARG A 3 -15.32 4.74 -14.37
CA ARG A 3 -15.68 4.96 -15.79
C ARG A 3 -15.85 6.44 -16.17
N GLY A 4 -15.42 7.37 -15.33
CA GLY A 4 -15.70 8.80 -15.49
C GLY A 4 -17.08 9.18 -14.97
N PHE A 5 -17.27 10.46 -14.65
CA PHE A 5 -18.55 11.02 -14.20
C PHE A 5 -18.68 12.47 -14.65
N ARG A 6 -19.81 12.84 -15.27
CA ARG A 6 -20.13 14.21 -15.73
C ARG A 6 -19.00 14.90 -16.52
N GLY A 7 -18.57 14.29 -17.63
CA GLY A 7 -17.54 14.86 -18.51
C GLY A 7 -16.10 14.72 -18.00
N ALA A 8 -15.90 14.22 -16.78
CA ALA A 8 -14.58 13.84 -16.31
C ALA A 8 -14.09 12.58 -17.06
N PRO A 9 -12.81 12.53 -17.46
CA PRO A 9 -12.24 11.36 -18.13
C PRO A 9 -12.36 10.12 -17.25
N ALA A 10 -12.34 8.94 -17.89
CA ALA A 10 -12.20 7.68 -17.16
C ALA A 10 -10.90 7.70 -16.35
N LEU A 11 -10.96 7.15 -15.13
CA LEU A 11 -9.77 6.98 -14.31
C LEU A 11 -8.98 5.79 -14.86
N ASP A 12 -7.66 5.85 -14.73
CA ASP A 12 -6.80 4.76 -15.17
C ASP A 12 -7.04 3.50 -14.33
N GLY A 13 -7.77 2.55 -14.89
CA GLY A 13 -8.05 1.27 -14.25
C GLY A 13 -6.81 0.37 -14.20
N ALA A 14 -5.89 0.50 -15.17
CA ALA A 14 -4.64 -0.25 -15.16
C ALA A 14 -3.73 0.25 -14.03
N ALA A 15 -3.72 1.55 -13.76
CA ALA A 15 -3.06 2.15 -12.59
C ALA A 15 -3.54 1.55 -11.26
N LEU A 16 -4.85 1.32 -11.10
CA LEU A 16 -5.38 0.67 -9.90
C LEU A 16 -4.89 -0.79 -9.78
N VAL A 17 -4.88 -1.52 -10.89
CA VAL A 17 -4.38 -2.90 -10.91
C VAL A 17 -2.88 -2.94 -10.58
N ASP A 18 -2.09 -2.03 -11.14
CA ASP A 18 -0.65 -1.89 -10.84
C ASP A 18 -0.41 -1.59 -9.36
N LEU A 19 -1.16 -0.65 -8.76
CA LEU A 19 -1.11 -0.37 -7.33
C LEU A 19 -1.36 -1.64 -6.50
N LEU A 20 -2.42 -2.39 -6.80
CA LEU A 20 -2.78 -3.59 -6.06
C LEU A 20 -1.74 -4.70 -6.24
N ALA A 21 -1.17 -4.86 -7.44
CA ALA A 21 -0.13 -5.84 -7.72
C ALA A 21 1.16 -5.53 -6.93
N ARG A 22 1.59 -4.27 -6.92
CA ARG A 22 2.76 -3.82 -6.14
C ARG A 22 2.51 -3.96 -4.64
N PHE A 23 1.30 -3.64 -4.20
CA PHE A 23 0.92 -3.80 -2.80
C PHE A 23 0.96 -5.27 -2.37
N ALA A 24 0.43 -6.18 -3.19
CA ALA A 24 0.52 -7.62 -2.93
C ALA A 24 1.98 -8.11 -2.88
N ALA A 25 2.84 -7.62 -3.78
CA ALA A 25 4.27 -7.93 -3.74
C ALA A 25 4.95 -7.42 -2.46
N LEU A 26 4.57 -6.23 -1.98
CA LEU A 26 5.05 -5.67 -0.71
C LEU A 26 4.73 -6.57 0.48
N LEU A 27 3.50 -7.12 0.53
CA LEU A 27 3.09 -8.06 1.58
C LEU A 27 3.96 -9.33 1.59
N GLY A 28 4.43 -9.77 0.42
CA GLY A 28 5.28 -10.95 0.29
C GLY A 28 6.71 -10.75 0.80
N VAL A 29 7.21 -9.51 0.87
CA VAL A 29 8.59 -9.20 1.26
C VAL A 29 8.73 -8.63 2.68
N LEU A 30 7.63 -8.24 3.31
CA LEU A 30 7.58 -7.71 4.69
C LEU A 30 6.72 -8.60 5.59
N PRO A 31 7.26 -9.73 6.08
CA PRO A 31 6.51 -10.66 6.94
C PRO A 31 6.10 -10.06 8.29
N GLU A 32 6.76 -8.99 8.75
CA GLU A 32 6.38 -8.24 9.94
C GLU A 32 5.13 -7.37 9.72
N LEU A 33 4.70 -7.11 8.49
CA LEU A 33 3.58 -6.23 8.21
C LEU A 33 2.25 -6.85 8.66
N ARG A 34 1.50 -6.13 9.49
CA ARG A 34 0.23 -6.59 10.08
C ARG A 34 -0.98 -5.90 9.50
N GLU A 35 -0.90 -4.58 9.35
CA GLU A 35 -1.98 -3.77 8.83
C GLU A 35 -1.38 -2.70 7.91
N VAL A 36 -2.09 -2.40 6.82
CA VAL A 36 -1.83 -1.24 5.97
C VAL A 36 -3.15 -0.56 5.67
N ASP A 37 -3.17 0.75 5.87
CA ASP A 37 -4.23 1.64 5.43
C ASP A 37 -3.64 2.64 4.43
N LEU A 38 -4.15 2.63 3.20
CA LEU A 38 -3.79 3.58 2.15
C LEU A 38 -5.00 4.48 1.93
N ASN A 39 -5.03 5.63 2.60
CA ASN A 39 -6.19 6.50 2.56
C ASN A 39 -5.83 7.97 2.78
N PRO A 40 -5.95 8.86 1.76
CA PRO A 40 -6.59 8.61 0.47
C PRO A 40 -5.62 8.16 -0.64
N VAL A 41 -6.12 7.32 -1.54
CA VAL A 41 -5.51 7.04 -2.85
C VAL A 41 -6.25 7.84 -3.91
N ARG A 42 -5.51 8.64 -4.69
CA ARG A 42 -6.04 9.33 -5.87
C ARG A 42 -5.62 8.61 -7.14
N LEU A 43 -6.61 8.24 -7.95
CA LEU A 43 -6.38 7.85 -9.34
C LEU A 43 -6.35 9.10 -10.22
N LEU A 44 -5.44 9.11 -11.18
CA LEU A 44 -5.22 10.17 -12.15
C LEU A 44 -5.40 9.59 -13.56
N PRO A 45 -5.50 10.44 -14.60
CA PRO A 45 -5.54 9.95 -15.98
C PRO A 45 -4.30 9.16 -16.41
N ASP A 46 -3.12 9.47 -15.84
CA ASP A 46 -1.84 8.80 -16.12
C ASP A 46 -1.23 8.22 -14.82
N GLY A 47 -1.99 7.39 -14.10
CA GLY A 47 -1.47 6.69 -12.92
C GLY A 47 -2.23 6.98 -11.63
N TYR A 48 -1.50 6.98 -10.51
CA TYR A 48 -2.09 7.12 -9.18
C TYR A 48 -1.11 7.76 -8.18
N ALA A 49 -1.64 8.30 -7.10
CA ALA A 49 -0.88 8.82 -5.96
C ALA A 49 -1.51 8.31 -4.65
N VAL A 50 -0.68 7.74 -3.77
CA VAL A 50 -1.03 7.46 -2.38
C VAL A 50 -0.67 8.71 -1.57
N LEU A 51 -1.67 9.41 -1.05
CA LEU A 51 -1.45 10.69 -0.37
C LEU A 51 -1.15 10.53 1.13
N ASP A 52 -1.66 9.45 1.73
CA ASP A 52 -1.33 9.05 3.09
C ASP A 52 -1.28 7.52 3.16
N ALA A 53 -0.40 7.02 4.03
CA ALA A 53 -0.20 5.60 4.26
C ALA A 53 0.17 5.34 5.72
N ARG A 54 -0.58 4.45 6.37
CA ARG A 54 -0.28 3.99 7.72
C ARG A 54 0.00 2.50 7.71
N LEU A 55 1.13 2.12 8.29
CA LEU A 55 1.56 0.72 8.37
C LEU A 55 1.73 0.34 9.83
N ARG A 56 1.26 -0.86 10.20
CA ARG A 56 1.50 -1.48 11.50
C ARG A 56 2.41 -2.69 11.31
N LEU A 57 3.53 -2.68 12.01
CA LEU A 57 4.47 -3.81 12.02
C LEU A 57 4.31 -4.62 13.31
N ALA A 58 4.62 -5.91 13.23
CA ALA A 58 4.84 -6.75 14.38
C ALA A 58 6.01 -6.19 15.20
N PRO A 59 5.99 -6.36 16.54
CA PRO A 59 7.15 -6.04 17.35
C PRO A 59 8.36 -6.82 16.84
N ARG A 60 9.51 -6.15 16.71
CA ARG A 60 10.76 -6.84 16.48
C ARG A 60 10.98 -7.82 17.64
N PRO A 61 11.25 -9.12 17.39
CA PRO A 61 11.57 -10.02 18.47
C PRO A 61 12.74 -9.43 19.26
N ALA A 62 12.61 -9.40 20.59
CA ALA A 62 13.66 -8.89 21.46
C ALA A 62 14.96 -9.61 21.07
N SER A 63 16.00 -8.85 20.71
CA SER A 63 17.33 -9.43 20.54
C SER A 63 17.61 -10.20 21.82
N GLN A 64 17.79 -11.52 21.74
CA GLN A 64 18.20 -12.28 22.91
C GLN A 64 19.47 -11.61 23.40
N ARG A 65 19.36 -10.94 24.55
CA ARG A 65 20.53 -10.41 25.24
C ARG A 65 21.27 -11.66 25.63
N VAL A 66 22.30 -12.01 24.84
CA VAL A 66 23.19 -13.12 25.16
C VAL A 66 23.64 -12.83 26.57
N LYS A 67 23.16 -13.63 27.54
CA LYS A 67 23.61 -13.52 28.91
C LYS A 67 25.06 -13.99 28.88
N THR A 68 25.99 -13.04 28.76
CA THR A 68 27.35 -13.23 29.21
C THR A 68 27.26 -13.32 30.73
N TRP A 69 27.30 -14.56 31.19
CA TRP A 69 27.45 -14.95 32.59
C TRP A 69 28.68 -14.29 33.21
#